data_AF-A0A0Q5TRX4-F1
#
_entry.id   AF-A0A0Q5TRX4-F1
#
_cell.length_a   1.000
_cell.length_b   1.000
_cell.length_c   1.000
_cell.angle_alpha   90.00
_cell.angle_beta   90.00
_cell.angle_gamma   90.00
#
_symmetry.space_group_name_H-M   'P 1'
#
loop_
_entity.id
_entity.type
_entity.pdbx_description
1 polymer ?
#
loop_
_entity_poly.entity_id
_entity_poly.type
_entity_poly.pdbx_seq_one_letter_code
_entity_poly.pdbx_strand_id
1 'polypeptide(L)'
;MKHAIFPKKKGMRKLQVVSVFHRSIWPVTTATSLLMWGIAGFPSLTSEVFPTFILAFLWLRSACQVLIWYLFRSSNRKGFVFYHHFGLSEVKLALLAYLLDLVVFALWIILATIIFG
;
A
#
# COMPACT_ATOMS: atom_id res chain seq x y z
N MET A 1 -40.59 -16.10 17.90
CA MET A 1 -39.77 -15.02 17.31
C MET A 1 -38.62 -15.65 16.52
N LYS A 2 -38.50 -15.34 15.23
CA LYS A 2 -37.59 -15.99 14.29
C LYS A 2 -36.14 -15.64 14.61
N HIS A 3 -35.30 -16.65 14.81
CA HIS A 3 -33.85 -16.51 14.76
C HIS A 3 -33.45 -16.01 13.38
N ALA A 4 -33.04 -14.74 13.30
CA ALA A 4 -32.42 -14.18 12.11
C ALA A 4 -31.02 -14.80 11.96
N ILE A 5 -30.95 -15.90 11.22
CA ILE A 5 -29.71 -16.46 10.69
C ILE A 5 -29.21 -15.44 9.66
N PHE A 6 -28.32 -14.54 10.09
CA PHE A 6 -27.58 -13.70 9.16
C PHE A 6 -26.71 -14.60 8.27
N PRO A 7 -26.93 -14.63 6.95
CA PRO A 7 -26.13 -15.46 6.07
C PRO A 7 -24.67 -14.98 6.08
N LYS A 8 -23.75 -15.94 6.21
CA LYS A 8 -22.30 -15.79 6.11
C LYS A 8 -21.90 -15.00 4.85
N LYS A 9 -21.74 -13.68 4.97
CA LYS A 9 -20.95 -12.85 4.06
C LYS A 9 -19.46 -13.10 4.29
N LYS A 10 -18.97 -14.27 3.88
CA LYS A 10 -17.54 -14.66 4.01
C LYS A 10 -16.63 -13.78 3.16
N GLY A 11 -17.12 -13.21 2.06
CA GLY A 11 -16.36 -12.34 1.14
C GLY A 11 -16.11 -10.91 1.66
N MET A 12 -17.08 -10.31 2.36
CA MET A 12 -16.95 -8.93 2.88
C MET A 12 -15.90 -8.78 3.98
N ARG A 13 -15.60 -9.84 4.74
CA ARG A 13 -14.64 -9.76 5.85
C ARG A 13 -13.19 -9.63 5.36
N LYS A 14 -12.81 -10.28 4.25
CA LYS A 14 -11.43 -10.26 3.75
C LYS A 14 -11.00 -8.87 3.27
N LEU A 15 -11.87 -8.20 2.51
CA LEU A 15 -11.64 -6.83 2.05
C LEU A 15 -11.57 -5.83 3.22
N GLN A 16 -12.43 -5.97 4.23
CA GLN A 16 -12.38 -5.14 5.43
C GLN A 16 -11.07 -5.33 6.20
N VAL A 17 -10.60 -6.56 6.32
CA VAL A 17 -9.33 -6.90 6.99
C VAL A 17 -8.14 -6.29 6.24
N VAL A 18 -8.12 -6.39 4.90
CA VAL A 18 -7.10 -5.72 4.06
C VAL A 18 -7.18 -4.21 4.20
N SER A 19 -8.38 -3.62 4.23
CA SER A 19 -8.57 -2.18 4.38
C SER A 19 -8.08 -1.64 5.72
N VAL A 20 -8.35 -2.34 6.84
CA VAL A 20 -7.86 -1.97 8.17
C VAL A 20 -6.34 -2.05 8.24
N PHE A 21 -5.77 -3.10 7.66
CA PHE A 21 -4.32 -3.23 7.55
C PHE A 21 -3.72 -2.09 6.72
N HIS A 22 -4.27 -1.84 5.53
CA HIS A 22 -3.82 -0.78 4.63
C HIS A 22 -3.90 0.59 5.32
N ARG A 23 -4.99 0.90 6.03
CA ARG A 23 -5.15 2.16 6.78
C ARG A 23 -4.06 2.38 7.84
N SER A 24 -3.51 1.30 8.41
CA SER A 24 -2.48 1.38 9.45
C SER A 24 -1.10 1.74 8.90
N ILE A 25 -0.84 1.44 7.63
CA ILE A 25 0.49 1.57 7.01
C ILE A 25 0.50 2.67 5.94
N TRP A 26 -0.66 2.99 5.36
CA TRP A 26 -0.89 4.05 4.39
C TRP A 26 -0.12 5.33 4.72
N PRO A 27 -0.30 5.99 5.89
CA PRO A 27 0.30 7.30 6.11
C PRO A 27 1.82 7.27 6.00
N VAL A 28 2.45 6.18 6.47
CA VAL A 28 3.90 5.99 6.39
C VAL A 28 4.31 5.76 4.93
N THR A 29 3.62 4.88 4.21
CA THR A 29 4.01 4.53 2.84
C THR A 29 3.81 5.70 1.88
N THR A 30 2.68 6.41 1.97
CA THR A 30 2.43 7.62 1.19
C THR A 30 3.41 8.73 1.52
N ALA A 31 3.71 8.98 2.80
CA ALA A 31 4.70 9.99 3.17
C ALA A 31 6.09 9.67 2.58
N THR A 32 6.53 8.41 2.64
CA THR A 32 7.80 8.02 2.01
C THR A 32 7.80 8.18 0.50
N SER A 33 6.71 7.81 -0.18
CA SER A 33 6.58 7.98 -1.64
C SER A 33 6.61 9.45 -2.06
N LEU A 34 5.87 10.31 -1.36
CA LEU A 34 5.86 11.76 -1.59
C LEU A 34 7.22 12.39 -1.31
N LEU A 35 7.92 11.96 -0.25
CA LEU A 35 9.25 12.46 0.08
C LEU A 35 10.28 12.06 -0.99
N MET A 36 10.26 10.82 -1.48
CA MET A 36 11.10 10.38 -2.59
C MET A 36 10.84 11.21 -3.85
N TRP A 37 9.57 11.50 -4.14
CA TRP A 37 9.18 12.32 -5.29
C TRP A 37 9.60 13.78 -5.15
N GLY A 38 9.45 14.36 -3.96
CA GLY A 38 9.86 15.73 -3.66
C GLY A 38 11.37 15.91 -3.71
N ILE A 39 12.15 14.95 -3.19
CA ILE A 39 13.62 14.97 -3.29
C ILE A 39 14.07 14.90 -4.75
N ALA A 40 13.34 14.19 -5.59
CA ALA A 40 13.61 14.12 -7.02
C ALA A 40 13.16 15.37 -7.81
N GLY A 41 12.53 16.36 -7.15
CA GLY A 41 12.06 17.59 -7.79
C GLY A 41 10.73 17.44 -8.53
N PHE A 42 9.87 16.50 -8.12
CA PHE A 42 8.54 16.26 -8.70
C PHE A 42 8.55 16.02 -10.23
N PRO A 43 9.34 15.06 -10.75
CA PRO A 43 9.35 14.75 -12.17
C PRO A 43 7.95 14.32 -12.67
N SER A 44 7.51 14.94 -13.77
CA SER A 44 6.27 14.65 -14.49
C SER A 44 6.49 13.55 -15.54
N LEU A 45 5.41 12.98 -16.09
CA LEU A 45 5.51 11.95 -17.16
C LEU A 45 6.17 12.46 -18.44
N THR A 46 6.16 13.78 -18.66
CA THR A 46 6.76 14.45 -19.83
C THR A 46 8.24 14.77 -19.64
N SER A 47 8.76 14.63 -18.42
CA SER A 47 10.14 14.98 -18.11
C SER A 47 11.12 13.92 -18.60
N GLU A 48 12.25 14.35 -19.18
CA GLU A 48 13.32 13.46 -19.65
C GLU A 48 13.92 12.61 -18.52
N VAL A 49 13.90 13.10 -17.28
CA VAL A 49 14.41 12.38 -16.11
C VAL A 49 13.43 11.35 -15.55
N PHE A 50 12.18 11.32 -16.03
CA PHE A 50 11.13 10.46 -15.51
C PHE A 50 11.45 8.96 -15.59
N PRO A 51 12.00 8.42 -16.70
CA PRO A 51 12.35 6.99 -16.79
C PRO A 51 13.42 6.57 -15.78
N THR A 52 14.40 7.44 -15.52
CA THR A 52 15.43 7.19 -14.51
C THR A 52 14.85 7.30 -13.10
N PHE A 53 14.00 8.31 -12.87
CA PHE A 53 13.29 8.48 -11.61
C PHE A 53 12.43 7.25 -11.28
N ILE A 54 11.60 6.75 -12.21
CA ILE A 54 10.69 5.64 -11.92
C ILE A 54 11.47 4.36 -11.58
N LEU A 55 12.59 4.12 -12.25
CA LEU A 55 13.45 2.96 -11.95
C LEU A 55 14.05 3.06 -10.54
N ALA A 56 14.66 4.20 -10.21
CA ALA A 56 15.23 4.45 -8.89
C ALA A 56 14.16 4.43 -7.79
N PHE A 57 13.00 5.05 -8.07
CA PHE A 57 11.84 5.07 -7.20
C PHE A 57 11.37 3.64 -6.91
N LEU A 58 11.14 2.80 -7.92
CA LEU A 58 10.66 1.43 -7.71
C LEU A 58 11.62 0.60 -6.86
N TRP A 59 12.93 0.74 -7.08
CA TRP A 59 13.95 0.05 -6.27
C TRP A 59 13.92 0.51 -4.81
N LEU A 60 14.02 1.82 -4.57
CA LEU A 60 14.06 2.39 -3.23
C LEU A 60 12.72 2.15 -2.50
N ARG A 61 11.61 2.31 -3.21
CA ARG A 61 10.26 2.08 -2.69
C ARG A 61 10.04 0.62 -2.32
N SER A 62 10.56 -0.34 -3.09
CA SER A 62 10.52 -1.77 -2.76
C SER A 62 11.33 -2.06 -1.49
N ALA A 63 12.53 -1.49 -1.36
CA ALA A 63 13.36 -1.64 -0.17
C ALA A 63 12.68 -1.06 1.08
N CYS A 64 12.12 0.14 0.98
CA CYS A 64 11.33 0.76 2.05
C CYS A 64 10.10 -0.08 2.40
N GLN A 65 9.42 -0.67 1.42
CA GLN A 65 8.27 -1.54 1.70
C GLN A 65 8.68 -2.75 2.55
N VAL A 66 9.80 -3.40 2.20
CA VAL A 66 10.31 -4.54 2.97
C VAL A 66 10.65 -4.14 4.39
N LEU A 67 11.28 -2.97 4.59
CA LEU A 67 11.62 -2.45 5.90
C LEU A 67 10.37 -2.10 6.73
N ILE A 68 9.42 -1.36 6.16
CA ILE A 68 8.14 -1.02 6.80
C ILE A 68 7.40 -2.29 7.20
N TRP A 69 7.33 -3.26 6.30
CA TRP A 69 6.73 -4.56 6.56
C TRP A 69 7.43 -5.29 7.71
N TYR A 70 8.76 -5.34 7.71
CA TYR A 70 9.54 -5.98 8.75
C TYR A 70 9.31 -5.34 10.12
N LEU A 71 9.36 -4.00 10.20
CA LEU A 71 9.09 -3.25 11.43
C LEU A 71 7.66 -3.48 11.92
N PHE A 72 6.68 -3.42 11.02
CA PHE A 72 5.28 -3.67 11.36
C PHE A 72 5.08 -5.10 11.86
N ARG A 73 5.73 -6.10 11.23
CA ARG A 73 5.70 -7.50 11.66
C ARG A 73 6.30 -7.70 13.05
N SER A 74 7.42 -7.04 13.33
CA SER A 74 8.08 -7.11 14.64
C SER A 74 7.18 -6.54 15.74
N SER A 75 6.59 -5.36 15.50
CA SER A 75 5.75 -4.67 16.50
C SER A 75 4.36 -5.27 16.68
N ASN A 76 3.76 -5.85 15.63
CA ASN A 76 2.37 -6.31 15.64
C ASN A 76 2.20 -7.83 15.53
N ARG A 77 3.16 -8.63 16.04
CA ARG A 77 3.12 -10.11 16.01
C ARG A 77 1.77 -10.72 16.42
N LYS A 78 1.08 -10.16 17.43
CA LYS A 78 -0.24 -10.64 17.89
C LYS A 78 -1.37 -10.33 16.89
N GLY A 79 -1.28 -9.20 16.17
CA GLY A 79 -2.22 -8.83 15.11
C GLY A 79 -2.16 -9.78 13.92
N PHE A 80 -1.00 -10.36 13.61
CA PHE A 80 -0.84 -11.30 12.49
C PHE A 80 -1.62 -12.61 12.63
N VAL A 81 -1.85 -13.07 13.86
CA VAL A 81 -2.67 -14.25 14.15
C VAL A 81 -4.13 -14.04 13.70
N PHE A 82 -4.64 -12.81 13.79
CA PHE A 82 -5.97 -12.44 13.32
C PHE A 82 -6.08 -12.60 11.79
N TYR A 83 -5.08 -12.18 11.01
CA TYR A 83 -5.07 -12.30 9.55
C TYR A 83 -4.96 -13.75 9.08
N HIS A 84 -4.15 -14.56 9.79
CA HIS A 84 -4.01 -15.99 9.51
C HIS A 84 -5.34 -16.74 9.70
N HIS A 85 -6.16 -16.35 10.69
CA HIS A 85 -7.48 -16.94 10.92
C HIS A 85 -8.46 -16.74 9.74
N PHE A 86 -8.26 -15.71 8.92
CA PHE A 86 -9.04 -15.47 7.69
C PHE A 86 -8.44 -16.13 6.44
N GLY A 87 -7.36 -16.90 6.57
CA GLY A 87 -6.69 -17.61 5.47
C GLY A 87 -5.90 -16.68 4.54
N LEU A 88 -5.51 -15.49 5.02
CA LEU A 88 -4.64 -14.57 4.29
C LEU A 88 -3.21 -14.75 4.79
N SER A 89 -2.30 -15.11 3.87
CA SER A 89 -0.87 -15.12 4.15
C SER A 89 -0.38 -13.69 4.40
N GLU A 90 0.47 -13.52 5.41
CA GLU A 90 1.11 -12.26 5.77
C GLU A 90 1.77 -11.61 4.54
N VAL A 91 2.48 -12.41 3.74
CA VAL A 91 3.17 -11.96 2.52
C VAL A 91 2.19 -11.48 1.46
N LYS A 92 1.06 -12.18 1.27
CA LYS A 92 0.01 -11.75 0.34
C LYS A 92 -0.59 -10.41 0.76
N LEU A 93 -0.80 -10.21 2.07
CA LEU A 93 -1.33 -8.96 2.61
C LEU A 93 -0.36 -7.79 2.36
N ALA A 94 0.94 -8.01 2.61
CA ALA A 94 1.99 -7.04 2.37
C ALA A 94 2.10 -6.65 0.89
N LEU A 95 2.08 -7.66 0.00
CA LEU A 95 2.16 -7.47 -1.45
C LEU A 95 0.96 -6.71 -1.98
N LEU A 96 -0.25 -7.03 -1.52
CA LEU A 96 -1.47 -6.39 -2.00
C LEU A 96 -1.55 -4.92 -1.54
N ALA A 97 -1.11 -4.63 -0.31
CA ALA A 97 -0.97 -3.27 0.18
C ALA A 97 0.08 -2.48 -0.63
N TYR A 98 1.20 -3.11 -0.98
CA TYR A 98 2.24 -2.50 -1.80
C TYR A 98 1.74 -2.13 -3.20
N LEU A 99 1.07 -3.06 -3.88
CA LEU A 99 0.51 -2.83 -5.22
C LEU A 99 -0.55 -1.72 -5.20
N LEU A 100 -1.40 -1.68 -4.16
CA LEU A 100 -2.42 -0.65 -4.04
C LEU A 100 -1.79 0.74 -3.89
N ASP A 101 -0.75 0.85 -3.07
CA ASP A 101 -0.02 2.11 -2.88
C ASP A 101 0.71 2.57 -4.15
N LEU A 102 1.29 1.63 -4.93
CA LEU A 102 1.87 1.94 -6.24
C LEU A 102 0.83 2.50 -7.22
N VAL A 103 -0.36 1.90 -7.28
CA VAL A 103 -1.45 2.38 -8.14
C VAL A 103 -1.91 3.77 -7.71
N VAL A 104 -2.11 3.97 -6.41
CA VAL A 104 -2.50 5.29 -5.86
C VAL A 104 -1.44 6.33 -6.20
N PHE A 105 -0.16 6.02 -5.99
CA PHE A 105 0.93 6.95 -6.28
C PHE A 105 1.07 7.24 -7.79
N ALA A 106 0.88 6.25 -8.65
CA ALA A 106 0.84 6.46 -10.09
C ALA A 106 -0.29 7.41 -10.51
N LEU A 107 -1.49 7.25 -9.92
CA LEU A 107 -2.61 8.16 -10.14
C LEU A 107 -2.28 9.60 -9.71
N TRP A 108 -1.53 9.77 -8.61
CA TRP A 108 -1.04 11.09 -8.18
C TRP A 108 -0.08 11.73 -9.18
N ILE A 109 0.88 10.95 -9.72
CA ILE A 109 1.81 11.44 -10.76
C ILE A 109 1.03 11.84 -12.03
N ILE A 110 0.07 11.02 -12.46
CA ILE A 110 -0.77 11.32 -13.62
C ILE A 110 -1.54 12.63 -13.39
N LEU A 111 -2.20 12.75 -12.24
CA LEU A 111 -2.97 13.94 -11.88
C LEU A 111 -2.08 15.20 -11.83
N ALA A 112 -0.91 15.11 -11.20
CA ALA A 112 0.03 16.22 -11.14
C ALA A 112 0.60 16.58 -12.52
N THR A 113 0.82 15.59 -13.39
CA THR A 113 1.22 15.85 -14.77
C THR A 113 0.12 16.57 -15.54
N ILE A 114 -1.15 16.22 -15.32
CA ILE A 114 -2.27 16.91 -15.99
C ILE A 114 -2.42 18.37 -15.48
N ILE A 115 -2.12 18.63 -14.21
CA ILE A 115 -2.30 19.95 -13.59
C ILE A 115 -1.10 20.88 -13.86
N PHE A 116 0.13 20.35 -13.81
CA PHE A 116 1.37 21.13 -13.82
C PHE A 116 2.28 20.86 -15.02
N GLY A 117 2.02 19.81 -15.80
CA GLY A 117 2.78 19.44 -17.01
C GLY A 117 2.16 20.03 -18.26
#